data_AF-U2QDD6-F1
#
_entry.id   AF-U2QDD6-F1
#
_cell.length_a   1.000
_cell.length_b   1.000
_cell.length_c   1.000
_cell.angle_alpha   90.00
_cell.angle_beta   90.00
_cell.angle_gamma   90.00
#
_symmetry.space_group_name_H-M   'P 1'
#
loop_
_entity.id
_entity.type
_entity.pdbx_description
1 polymer ?
#
loop_
_entity_poly.entity_id
_entity_poly.type
_entity_poly.pdbx_seq_one_letter_code
_entity_poly.pdbx_strand_id
1 'polypeptide(L)'
;MHNDGKRHLPLWLAVLCALFSMTSCGEWFEFEEPGSVVPTSMTIDSHDIVLMVGDSLRLTPSFIPDSVSLKTVFWYADSSGVASVHNGIVKALKPGEAKVLAVSVSGEQRDSCRVQVIDSWLFNKSAHYRYDMVVYASTRIDGLPEFSPDDYVLAAFVGDELRGVGVSRQAQGISYYEFRIYSNRPRGETVEIRAYRRNHTGVRLLTPTFAFDGETHGSLSHPEQLKVKQE
;
A
#
# COMPACT_ATOMS: atom_id res chain seq x y z
N MET A 1 32.99 -52.41 -54.98
CA MET A 1 33.66 -51.84 -53.80
C MET A 1 32.81 -50.69 -53.30
N HIS A 2 31.96 -50.92 -52.30
CA HIS A 2 31.42 -49.82 -51.51
C HIS A 2 31.30 -50.28 -50.05
N ASN A 3 31.86 -49.45 -49.21
CA ASN A 3 32.25 -49.69 -47.84
C ASN A 3 31.07 -49.44 -46.89
N ASP A 4 31.16 -50.06 -45.72
CA ASP A 4 30.21 -50.03 -44.62
C ASP A 4 29.87 -48.62 -44.11
N GLY A 5 28.65 -48.50 -43.57
CA GLY A 5 28.19 -47.33 -42.84
C GLY A 5 26.84 -47.55 -42.19
N LYS A 6 26.74 -48.51 -41.25
CA LYS A 6 25.57 -48.69 -40.38
C LYS A 6 25.24 -47.38 -39.67
N ARG A 7 24.05 -46.82 -39.94
CA ARG A 7 23.44 -45.74 -39.14
C ARG A 7 22.28 -46.31 -38.35
N HIS A 8 22.44 -46.35 -37.03
CA HIS A 8 21.38 -46.67 -36.10
C HIS A 8 20.35 -45.54 -36.10
N LEU A 9 19.09 -45.86 -36.41
CA LEU A 9 17.96 -44.95 -36.21
C LEU A 9 17.60 -44.96 -34.71
N PRO A 10 17.56 -43.81 -34.01
CA PRO A 10 17.21 -43.77 -32.59
C PRO A 10 15.72 -44.09 -32.35
N LEU A 11 15.45 -44.87 -31.30
CA LEU A 11 14.13 -45.38 -30.89
C LEU A 11 13.11 -44.31 -30.43
N TRP A 12 13.47 -43.03 -30.43
CA TRP A 12 12.61 -41.93 -29.93
C TRP A 12 11.41 -41.57 -30.81
N LEU A 13 11.32 -42.05 -32.06
CA LEU A 13 10.17 -41.77 -32.95
C LEU A 13 9.01 -42.79 -32.82
N ALA A 14 9.17 -43.87 -32.06
CA ALA A 14 8.14 -44.91 -31.90
C ALA A 14 7.23 -44.73 -30.66
N VAL A 15 7.43 -43.68 -29.86
CA VAL A 15 6.61 -43.41 -28.67
C VAL A 15 5.52 -42.37 -28.94
N LEU A 16 5.44 -41.81 -30.16
CA LEU A 16 4.54 -40.69 -30.46
C LEU A 16 3.12 -41.05 -30.96
N CYS A 17 2.69 -42.32 -30.99
CA CYS A 17 1.39 -42.65 -31.61
C CYS A 17 0.58 -43.83 -31.04
N ALA A 18 0.90 -44.37 -29.87
CA ALA A 18 0.07 -45.41 -29.28
C ALA A 18 -0.09 -45.18 -27.78
N LEU A 19 -1.10 -44.39 -27.41
CA LEU A 19 -2.00 -44.60 -26.27
C LEU A 19 -3.06 -43.46 -26.26
N PHE A 20 -3.74 -43.30 -27.39
CA PHE A 20 -5.09 -42.73 -27.41
C PHE A 20 -6.05 -43.94 -27.37
N SER A 21 -6.29 -44.50 -26.18
CA SER A 21 -7.38 -45.44 -25.96
C SER A 21 -7.78 -45.49 -24.48
N MET A 22 -8.85 -44.76 -24.19
CA MET A 22 -9.92 -45.08 -23.23
C MET A 22 -9.54 -45.72 -21.89
N THR A 23 -9.47 -44.88 -20.85
CA THR A 23 -10.24 -45.11 -19.63
C THR A 23 -11.06 -43.84 -19.35
N SER A 24 -12.38 -44.02 -19.29
CA SER A 24 -13.40 -42.99 -19.04
C SER A 24 -13.43 -42.47 -17.58
N CYS A 25 -12.34 -42.64 -16.84
CA CYS A 25 -12.09 -42.05 -15.52
C CYS A 25 -10.59 -41.77 -15.44
N GLY A 26 -10.15 -40.66 -16.01
CA GLY A 26 -8.78 -40.19 -15.84
C GLY A 26 -8.66 -39.43 -14.53
N GLU A 27 -8.30 -40.11 -13.45
CA GLU A 27 -7.58 -39.45 -12.35
C GLU A 27 -6.31 -38.89 -12.95
N TRP A 28 -6.17 -37.57 -12.88
CA TRP A 28 -4.98 -36.88 -13.33
C TRP A 28 -3.83 -37.34 -12.44
N PHE A 29 -2.86 -38.05 -13.04
CA PHE A 29 -1.70 -38.56 -12.32
C PHE A 29 -0.83 -37.35 -11.93
N GLU A 30 -1.02 -36.87 -10.71
CA GLU A 30 -0.24 -35.81 -10.11
C GLU A 30 1.14 -36.40 -9.79
N PHE A 31 2.14 -35.99 -10.55
CA PHE A 31 3.51 -36.48 -10.40
C PHE A 31 4.12 -35.82 -9.16
N GLU A 32 3.85 -36.38 -7.97
CA GLU A 32 4.54 -35.98 -6.75
C GLU A 32 6.00 -36.42 -6.84
N GLU A 33 6.93 -35.47 -7.01
CA GLU A 33 8.34 -35.79 -6.89
C GLU A 33 8.63 -36.26 -5.44
N PRO A 34 9.16 -37.49 -5.26
CA PRO A 34 9.38 -38.05 -3.94
C PRO A 34 10.41 -37.20 -3.18
N GLY A 35 9.94 -36.50 -2.13
CA GLY A 35 10.75 -35.59 -1.31
C GLY A 35 10.27 -34.13 -1.28
N SER A 36 9.19 -33.80 -2.01
CA SER A 36 8.59 -32.46 -1.93
C SER A 36 7.91 -32.23 -0.58
N VAL A 37 8.36 -31.21 0.16
CA VAL A 37 7.69 -30.76 1.39
C VAL A 37 6.57 -29.81 1.00
N VAL A 38 5.33 -30.23 1.21
CA VAL A 38 4.13 -29.41 0.92
C VAL A 38 3.80 -28.46 2.09
N PRO A 39 3.26 -27.26 1.81
CA PRO A 39 2.91 -26.31 2.85
C PRO A 39 1.61 -26.70 3.56
N THR A 40 1.65 -26.81 4.89
CA THR A 40 0.48 -26.95 5.76
C THR A 40 -0.29 -25.64 5.90
N SER A 41 0.40 -24.50 5.85
CA SER A 41 -0.22 -23.17 5.85
C SER A 41 0.64 -22.14 5.11
N MET A 42 -0.02 -21.06 4.70
CA MET A 42 0.59 -19.85 4.15
C MET A 42 -0.07 -18.62 4.78
N THR A 43 0.71 -17.59 5.12
CA THR A 43 0.17 -16.28 5.51
C THR A 43 0.99 -15.12 4.96
N ILE A 44 0.36 -13.98 4.70
CA ILE A 44 1.02 -12.74 4.29
C ILE A 44 1.27 -11.82 5.49
N ASP A 45 2.30 -11.00 5.40
CA ASP A 45 2.76 -10.08 6.46
C ASP A 45 1.80 -8.92 6.78
N SER A 46 0.81 -8.63 5.93
CA SER A 46 -0.16 -7.56 6.15
C SER A 46 -1.52 -7.85 5.51
N HIS A 47 -2.60 -7.53 6.24
CA HIS A 47 -3.98 -7.88 5.86
C HIS A 47 -4.88 -6.67 5.61
N ASP A 48 -4.47 -5.48 6.05
CA ASP A 48 -5.12 -4.20 5.72
C ASP A 48 -4.03 -3.15 5.53
N ILE A 49 -3.98 -2.55 4.34
CA ILE A 49 -3.01 -1.52 3.98
C ILE A 49 -3.72 -0.32 3.35
N VAL A 50 -3.22 0.87 3.64
CA VAL A 50 -3.63 2.12 2.99
C VAL A 50 -2.48 2.60 2.13
N LEU A 51 -2.72 2.83 0.84
CA LEU A 51 -1.73 3.32 -0.11
C LEU A 51 -2.23 4.59 -0.79
N MET A 52 -1.33 5.53 -1.07
CA MET A 52 -1.66 6.66 -1.92
C MET A 52 -1.53 6.28 -3.39
N VAL A 53 -2.32 6.91 -4.26
CA VAL A 53 -2.16 6.73 -5.71
C VAL A 53 -0.69 6.96 -6.11
N GLY A 54 -0.09 5.97 -6.77
CA GLY A 54 1.32 5.96 -7.17
C GLY A 54 2.23 5.13 -6.26
N ASP A 55 1.87 4.95 -4.99
CA ASP A 55 2.67 4.21 -4.03
C ASP A 55 2.72 2.71 -4.36
N SER A 56 3.70 2.01 -3.79
CA SER A 56 3.79 0.57 -3.88
C SER A 56 4.26 -0.05 -2.56
N LEU A 57 3.74 -1.23 -2.25
CA LEU A 57 4.09 -1.99 -1.05
C LEU A 57 4.26 -3.47 -1.41
N ARG A 58 5.26 -4.12 -0.81
CA ARG A 58 5.48 -5.56 -0.99
C ARG A 58 4.78 -6.33 0.12
N LEU A 59 3.96 -7.29 -0.27
CA LEU A 59 3.42 -8.33 0.60
C LEU A 59 4.33 -9.56 0.53
N THR A 60 4.68 -10.10 1.69
CA THR A 60 5.62 -11.23 1.82
C THR A 60 4.89 -12.46 2.36
N PRO A 61 4.78 -13.54 1.59
CA PRO A 61 4.19 -14.78 2.06
C PRO A 61 5.20 -15.56 2.91
N SER A 62 4.71 -16.21 3.96
CA SER A 62 5.42 -17.14 4.84
C SER A 62 4.71 -18.49 4.82
N PHE A 63 5.46 -19.59 4.91
CA PHE A 63 4.93 -20.95 4.80
C PHE A 63 5.32 -21.79 6.01
N ILE A 64 4.44 -22.70 6.41
CA ILE A 64 4.73 -23.70 7.46
C ILE A 64 4.60 -25.10 6.85
N PRO A 65 5.62 -25.97 6.98
CA PRO A 65 6.95 -25.68 7.54
C PRO A 65 7.77 -24.77 6.61
N ASP A 66 8.79 -24.10 7.16
CA ASP A 66 9.63 -23.20 6.36
C ASP A 66 10.47 -23.92 5.30
N SER A 67 10.63 -25.24 5.41
CA SER A 67 11.38 -26.11 4.51
C SER A 67 10.59 -26.52 3.26
N VAL A 68 9.43 -25.91 2.99
CA VAL A 68 8.64 -26.15 1.78
C VAL A 68 9.49 -25.90 0.53
N SER A 69 9.50 -26.89 -0.37
CA SER A 69 10.29 -26.91 -1.60
C SER A 69 9.81 -25.90 -2.64
N LEU A 70 8.49 -25.73 -2.76
CA LEU A 70 7.84 -24.82 -3.70
C LEU A 70 7.17 -23.65 -2.98
N LYS A 71 7.82 -22.48 -2.99
CA LYS A 71 7.31 -21.23 -2.40
C LYS A 71 6.70 -20.26 -3.44
N THR A 72 6.38 -20.76 -4.63
CA THR A 72 5.77 -19.94 -5.68
C THR A 72 4.35 -19.56 -5.28
N VAL A 73 4.02 -18.27 -5.42
CA VAL A 73 2.71 -17.69 -5.10
C VAL A 73 2.16 -16.95 -6.32
N PHE A 74 0.92 -17.26 -6.66
CA PHE A 74 0.13 -16.51 -7.62
C PHE A 74 -0.60 -15.37 -6.92
N TRP A 75 -0.59 -14.20 -7.57
CA TRP A 75 -1.20 -12.99 -7.04
C TRP A 75 -2.33 -12.53 -7.94
N TYR A 76 -3.43 -12.12 -7.32
CA TYR A 76 -4.60 -11.57 -8.00
C TYR A 76 -5.09 -10.33 -7.26
N ALA A 77 -5.57 -9.33 -7.99
CA ALA A 77 -6.27 -8.17 -7.43
C ALA A 77 -7.67 -8.12 -8.03
N ASP A 78 -8.70 -8.04 -7.18
CA ASP A 78 -10.10 -8.04 -7.63
C ASP A 78 -10.50 -6.77 -8.41
N SER A 79 -9.79 -5.66 -8.16
CA SER A 79 -10.05 -4.34 -8.70
C SER A 79 -8.77 -3.77 -9.31
N SER A 80 -8.34 -4.34 -10.44
CA SER A 80 -7.09 -3.96 -11.13
C SER A 80 -7.02 -2.48 -11.57
N GLY A 81 -8.16 -1.78 -11.59
CA GLY A 81 -8.21 -0.34 -11.82
C GLY A 81 -7.88 0.51 -10.59
N VAL A 82 -8.04 -0.03 -9.38
CA VAL A 82 -7.76 0.61 -8.08
C VAL A 82 -6.34 0.27 -7.64
N ALA A 83 -5.96 -1.01 -7.64
CA ALA A 83 -4.62 -1.47 -7.33
C ALA A 83 -4.22 -2.66 -8.22
N SER A 84 -2.96 -2.72 -8.63
CA SER A 84 -2.39 -3.87 -9.36
C SER A 84 -1.38 -4.60 -8.48
N VAL A 85 -1.23 -5.91 -8.66
CA VAL A 85 -0.21 -6.70 -7.97
C VAL A 85 0.66 -7.44 -8.97
N HIS A 86 1.99 -7.41 -8.77
CA HIS A 86 2.95 -8.17 -9.58
C HIS A 86 4.07 -8.69 -8.68
N ASN A 87 4.24 -10.03 -8.61
CA ASN A 87 5.23 -10.69 -7.75
C ASN A 87 5.19 -10.22 -6.28
N GLY A 88 3.99 -10.07 -5.72
CA GLY A 88 3.77 -9.57 -4.35
C GLY A 88 3.95 -8.06 -4.18
N ILE A 89 4.31 -7.31 -5.22
CA ILE A 89 4.36 -5.84 -5.18
C ILE A 89 2.98 -5.30 -5.58
N VAL A 90 2.27 -4.74 -4.62
CA VAL A 90 1.02 -4.03 -4.81
C VAL A 90 1.34 -2.59 -5.20
N LYS A 91 0.74 -2.08 -6.27
CA LYS A 91 0.83 -0.70 -6.74
C LYS A 91 -0.54 -0.06 -6.76
N ALA A 92 -0.66 1.10 -6.14
CA ALA A 92 -1.88 1.90 -6.10
C ALA A 92 -2.05 2.72 -7.39
N LEU A 93 -3.23 2.64 -8.00
CA LEU A 93 -3.52 3.22 -9.32
C LEU A 93 -4.61 4.29 -9.27
N LYS A 94 -5.73 4.02 -8.59
CA LYS A 94 -6.86 4.95 -8.45
C LYS A 94 -7.50 4.81 -7.08
N PRO A 95 -8.11 5.88 -6.55
CA PRO A 95 -8.83 5.82 -5.28
C PRO A 95 -9.92 4.75 -5.29
N GLY A 96 -10.07 4.08 -4.16
CA GLY A 96 -11.04 3.00 -3.99
C GLY A 96 -10.50 1.89 -3.10
N GLU A 97 -11.28 0.84 -2.97
CA GLU A 97 -10.88 -0.36 -2.25
C GLU A 97 -10.58 -1.49 -3.26
N ALA A 98 -9.53 -2.26 -3.00
CA ALA A 98 -9.18 -3.46 -3.73
C ALA A 98 -8.82 -4.58 -2.74
N LYS A 99 -9.04 -5.82 -3.13
CA LYS A 99 -8.56 -7.00 -2.41
C LYS A 99 -7.47 -7.68 -3.22
N VAL A 100 -6.31 -7.85 -2.58
CA VAL A 100 -5.20 -8.63 -3.12
C VAL A 100 -5.24 -10.04 -2.51
N LEU A 101 -5.22 -11.06 -3.37
CA LEU A 101 -5.25 -12.47 -3.00
C LEU A 101 -3.91 -13.12 -3.37
N ALA A 102 -3.31 -13.79 -2.39
CA ALA A 102 -2.15 -14.67 -2.56
C ALA A 102 -2.64 -16.12 -2.57
N VAL A 103 -2.17 -16.91 -3.54
CA VAL A 103 -2.53 -18.33 -3.69
C VAL A 103 -1.25 -19.14 -3.88
N SER A 104 -1.04 -20.20 -3.10
CA SER A 104 0.09 -21.12 -3.31
C SER A 104 0.02 -21.76 -4.69
N VAL A 105 1.15 -22.24 -5.20
CA VAL A 105 1.20 -22.96 -6.48
C VAL A 105 0.28 -24.18 -6.53
N SER A 106 0.06 -24.86 -5.40
CA SER A 106 -0.89 -25.98 -5.28
C SER A 106 -2.36 -25.53 -5.31
N GLY A 107 -2.64 -24.24 -5.11
CA GLY A 107 -4.01 -23.70 -5.05
C GLY A 107 -4.72 -23.89 -3.71
N GLU A 108 -4.15 -24.69 -2.80
CA GLU A 108 -4.74 -25.08 -1.52
C GLU A 108 -4.63 -23.98 -0.46
N GLN A 109 -3.48 -23.29 -0.40
CA GLN A 109 -3.22 -22.26 0.59
C GLN A 109 -3.52 -20.89 0.03
N ARG A 110 -4.27 -20.09 0.78
CA ARG A 110 -4.76 -18.77 0.35
C ARG A 110 -4.74 -17.79 1.50
N ASP A 111 -4.34 -16.56 1.21
CA ASP A 111 -4.44 -15.44 2.14
C ASP A 111 -4.73 -14.15 1.35
N SER A 112 -5.28 -13.13 2.02
CA SER A 112 -5.68 -11.90 1.35
C SER A 112 -5.47 -10.64 2.16
N CYS A 113 -5.18 -9.55 1.44
CA CYS A 113 -4.98 -8.21 1.97
C CYS A 113 -6.04 -7.26 1.41
N ARG A 114 -6.68 -6.48 2.28
CA ARG A 114 -7.51 -5.34 1.90
C ARG A 114 -6.60 -4.15 1.63
N VAL A 115 -6.79 -3.51 0.48
CA VAL A 115 -6.00 -2.37 0.00
C VAL A 115 -6.92 -1.19 -0.19
N GLN A 116 -6.80 -0.19 0.68
CA GLN A 116 -7.48 1.09 0.51
C GLN A 116 -6.55 2.04 -0.24
N VAL A 117 -6.91 2.42 -1.46
CA VAL A 117 -6.21 3.45 -2.22
C VAL A 117 -6.88 4.80 -1.99
N ILE A 118 -6.07 5.81 -1.69
CA ILE A 118 -6.51 7.18 -1.49
C ILE A 118 -5.76 8.11 -2.47
N ASP A 119 -6.42 9.11 -3.05
CA ASP A 119 -5.77 10.18 -3.84
C ASP A 119 -5.29 11.34 -2.95
N SER A 120 -5.86 11.41 -1.76
CA SER A 120 -5.65 12.43 -0.77
C SER A 120 -6.05 11.84 0.58
N TRP A 121 -5.39 12.28 1.65
CA TRP A 121 -5.93 12.02 2.98
C TRP A 121 -7.20 12.85 3.12
N LEU A 122 -8.32 12.27 2.71
CA LEU A 122 -9.64 12.84 2.96
C LEU A 122 -9.96 12.56 4.42
N PHE A 123 -9.81 13.58 5.25
CA PHE A 123 -10.54 13.60 6.50
C PHE A 123 -12.03 13.61 6.17
N ASN A 124 -12.67 12.43 6.23
CA ASN A 124 -14.11 12.32 6.10
C ASN A 124 -14.73 12.90 7.37
N LYS A 125 -15.14 14.17 7.31
CA LYS A 125 -15.71 14.88 8.45
C LYS A 125 -16.85 14.06 9.04
N SER A 126 -16.65 13.56 10.26
CA SER A 126 -17.72 12.96 11.03
C SER A 126 -18.84 13.99 11.24
N ALA A 127 -20.09 13.61 10.99
CA ALA A 127 -21.27 14.46 11.20
C ALA A 127 -21.40 14.94 12.66
N HIS A 128 -20.60 14.39 13.59
CA HIS A 128 -20.62 14.74 15.00
C HIS A 128 -19.86 16.02 15.36
N TYR A 129 -18.89 16.47 14.54
CA TYR A 129 -18.11 17.68 14.87
C TYR A 129 -18.93 18.95 14.78
N ARG A 130 -18.96 19.68 15.89
CA ARG A 130 -19.77 20.91 16.08
C ARG A 130 -18.97 22.19 15.86
N TYR A 131 -17.64 22.12 15.97
CA TYR A 131 -16.75 23.27 15.87
C TYR A 131 -15.63 22.99 14.88
N ASP A 132 -15.13 24.05 14.26
CA ASP A 132 -13.93 24.04 13.44
C ASP A 132 -13.08 25.28 13.69
N MET A 133 -11.77 25.14 13.45
CA MET A 133 -10.81 26.23 13.39
C MET A 133 -10.01 26.13 12.10
N VAL A 134 -9.34 27.21 11.71
CA VAL A 134 -8.52 27.25 10.49
C VAL A 134 -7.10 27.63 10.84
N VAL A 135 -6.11 26.94 10.24
CA VAL A 135 -4.70 27.32 10.34
C VAL A 135 -4.14 27.47 8.93
N TYR A 136 -3.57 28.64 8.63
CA TYR A 136 -2.76 28.87 7.44
C TYR A 136 -1.28 28.77 7.81
N ALA A 137 -0.58 27.78 7.26
CA ALA A 137 0.82 27.52 7.56
C ALA A 137 1.72 27.57 6.32
N SER A 138 3.00 27.85 6.51
CA SER A 138 3.99 27.91 5.44
C SER A 138 4.18 26.53 4.81
N THR A 139 4.42 26.50 3.49
CA THR A 139 4.88 25.25 2.83
C THR A 139 6.36 24.96 3.05
N ARG A 140 7.11 25.96 3.53
CA ARG A 140 8.52 25.82 3.93
C ARG A 140 8.57 25.45 5.39
N ILE A 141 9.31 24.40 5.71
CA ILE A 141 9.56 23.96 7.07
C ILE A 141 11.08 24.04 7.27
N ASP A 142 11.52 24.72 8.33
CA ASP A 142 12.93 24.99 8.64
C ASP A 142 13.72 25.72 7.53
N GLY A 143 13.04 26.50 6.68
CA GLY A 143 13.68 27.28 5.61
C GLY A 143 14.16 26.47 4.40
N LEU A 144 14.01 25.14 4.44
CA LEU A 144 14.25 24.24 3.33
C LEU A 144 12.93 23.94 2.58
N PRO A 145 12.97 23.54 1.30
CA PRO A 145 11.77 23.12 0.54
C PRO A 145 11.19 21.76 1.00
N GLU A 146 11.44 21.32 2.23
CA GLU A 146 11.53 19.89 2.55
C GLU A 146 10.20 19.15 2.76
N PHE A 147 9.05 19.78 2.46
CA PHE A 147 7.79 19.06 2.40
C PHE A 147 7.06 19.45 1.13
N SER A 148 7.59 18.99 -0.01
CA SER A 148 6.82 18.99 -1.25
C SER A 148 5.47 18.34 -0.95
N PRO A 149 4.35 18.97 -1.32
CA PRO A 149 3.04 18.34 -1.19
C PRO A 149 2.99 16.97 -1.87
N ASP A 150 3.87 16.72 -2.86
CA ASP A 150 4.00 15.45 -3.56
C ASP A 150 4.69 14.36 -2.72
N ASP A 151 5.51 14.72 -1.74
CA ASP A 151 6.28 13.78 -0.92
C ASP A 151 5.72 13.61 0.50
N TYR A 152 4.96 14.61 0.96
CA TYR A 152 4.47 14.65 2.33
C TYR A 152 3.01 15.06 2.43
N VAL A 153 2.38 14.58 3.50
CA VAL A 153 1.05 14.98 3.91
C VAL A 153 1.14 15.53 5.32
N LEU A 154 0.63 16.74 5.51
CA LEU A 154 0.50 17.34 6.83
C LEU A 154 -0.89 17.08 7.36
N ALA A 155 -0.98 16.69 8.62
CA ALA A 155 -2.25 16.39 9.27
C ALA A 155 -2.26 16.92 10.70
N ALA A 156 -3.44 17.36 11.14
CA ALA A 156 -3.69 17.92 12.45
C ALA A 156 -4.30 16.87 13.38
N PHE A 157 -3.79 16.77 14.60
CA PHE A 157 -4.19 15.79 15.60
C PHE A 157 -4.50 16.44 16.94
N VAL A 158 -5.43 15.86 17.68
CA VAL A 158 -5.59 16.11 19.12
C VAL A 158 -5.34 14.78 19.83
N GLY A 159 -4.22 14.68 20.55
CA GLY A 159 -3.71 13.39 21.01
C GLY A 159 -3.40 12.47 19.82
N ASP A 160 -4.09 11.34 19.73
CA ASP A 160 -3.95 10.38 18.63
C ASP A 160 -5.08 10.47 17.58
N GLU A 161 -6.07 11.34 17.79
CA GLU A 161 -7.21 11.48 16.89
C GLU A 161 -6.90 12.48 15.77
N LEU A 162 -7.01 12.03 14.52
CA LEU A 162 -6.91 12.89 13.33
C LEU A 162 -8.10 13.87 13.32
N ARG A 163 -7.81 15.16 13.26
CA ARG A 163 -8.82 16.25 13.28
C ARG A 163 -8.90 17.06 12.00
N GLY A 164 -7.96 16.90 11.09
CA GLY A 164 -7.93 17.62 9.83
C GLY A 164 -6.69 17.28 9.01
N VAL A 165 -6.74 17.52 7.71
CA VAL A 165 -5.62 17.31 6.78
C VAL A 165 -5.30 18.64 6.12
N GLY A 166 -4.02 18.97 6.07
CA GLY A 166 -3.51 20.19 5.45
C GLY A 166 -3.58 20.08 3.93
N VAL A 167 -4.21 21.07 3.30
CA VAL A 167 -4.31 21.15 1.84
C VAL A 167 -3.37 22.23 1.34
N SER A 168 -2.47 21.88 0.41
CA SER A 168 -1.61 22.88 -0.22
C SER A 168 -2.41 23.76 -1.17
N ARG A 169 -2.20 25.07 -1.07
CA ARG A 169 -2.88 26.13 -1.83
C ARG A 169 -1.85 27.17 -2.26
N GLN A 170 -2.24 27.98 -3.25
CA GLN A 170 -1.47 29.12 -3.70
C GLN A 170 -2.38 30.32 -3.89
N ALA A 171 -2.01 31.47 -3.32
CA ALA A 171 -2.70 32.74 -3.51
C ALA A 171 -1.68 33.87 -3.61
N GLN A 172 -1.85 34.77 -4.59
CA GLN A 172 -0.97 35.93 -4.77
C GLN A 172 0.54 35.59 -4.82
N GLY A 173 0.88 34.42 -5.38
CA GLY A 173 2.27 33.93 -5.47
C GLY A 173 2.82 33.31 -4.19
N ILE A 174 2.05 33.28 -3.10
CA ILE A 174 2.41 32.64 -1.83
C ILE A 174 1.79 31.25 -1.79
N SER A 175 2.61 30.23 -1.59
CA SER A 175 2.14 28.87 -1.32
C SER A 175 2.00 28.66 0.19
N TYR A 176 0.89 28.06 0.61
CA TYR A 176 0.57 27.79 2.01
C TYR A 176 -0.18 26.46 2.15
N TYR A 177 -0.19 25.91 3.36
CA TYR A 177 -1.09 24.84 3.76
C TYR A 177 -2.29 25.43 4.49
N GLU A 178 -3.49 25.03 4.09
CA GLU A 178 -4.74 25.32 4.79
C GLU A 178 -5.16 24.08 5.57
N PHE A 179 -5.25 24.19 6.89
CA PHE A 179 -5.81 23.15 7.74
C PHE A 179 -7.18 23.61 8.22
N ARG A 180 -8.21 22.84 7.88
CA ARG A 180 -9.51 22.93 8.55
C ARG A 180 -9.60 21.82 9.58
N ILE A 181 -9.67 22.20 10.84
CA ILE A 181 -9.46 21.30 11.99
C ILE A 181 -10.75 21.27 12.79
N TYR A 182 -11.23 20.08 13.16
CA TYR A 182 -12.55 19.90 13.75
C TYR A 182 -12.48 19.43 15.20
N SER A 183 -13.45 19.85 16.01
CA SER A 183 -13.61 19.40 17.39
C SER A 183 -15.08 19.30 17.83
N ASN A 184 -15.30 18.52 18.88
CA ASN A 184 -16.54 18.49 19.66
C ASN A 184 -16.53 19.45 20.85
N ARG A 185 -15.38 20.07 21.14
CA ARG A 185 -15.21 21.09 22.16
C ARG A 185 -15.01 22.44 21.48
N PRO A 186 -15.57 23.52 22.06
CA PRO A 186 -15.40 24.84 21.47
C PRO A 186 -13.97 25.36 21.65
N ARG A 187 -13.25 24.95 22.72
CA ARG A 187 -11.92 25.47 23.08
C ARG A 187 -11.10 24.48 23.91
N GLY A 188 -9.79 24.69 23.97
CA GLY A 188 -8.90 24.16 25.02
C GLY A 188 -8.18 22.85 24.69
N GLU A 189 -8.38 22.30 23.49
CA GLU A 189 -7.63 21.14 23.03
C GLU A 189 -6.32 21.58 22.38
N THR A 190 -5.24 20.84 22.61
CA THR A 190 -3.96 21.10 21.93
C THR A 190 -3.94 20.36 20.60
N VAL A 191 -3.72 21.10 19.53
CA VAL A 191 -3.59 20.58 18.18
C VAL A 191 -2.13 20.49 17.78
N GLU A 192 -1.73 19.30 17.37
CA GLU A 192 -0.40 18.99 16.85
C GLU A 192 -0.48 18.82 15.34
N ILE A 193 0.48 19.40 14.62
CA ILE A 193 0.66 19.12 13.19
C ILE A 193 1.77 18.08 13.04
N ARG A 194 1.49 17.03 12.28
CA ARG A 194 2.42 15.94 11.98
C ARG A 194 2.62 15.85 10.47
N ALA A 195 3.86 15.66 10.05
CA ALA A 195 4.22 15.43 8.65
C ALA A 195 4.48 13.95 8.40
N TYR A 196 3.75 13.37 7.45
CA TYR A 196 3.84 11.97 7.03
C TYR A 196 4.46 11.90 5.65
N ARG A 197 5.46 11.04 5.47
CA ARG A 197 6.09 10.83 4.16
C ARG A 197 5.27 9.81 3.35
N ARG A 198 4.91 10.14 2.10
CA ARG A 198 4.02 9.31 1.26
C ARG A 198 4.60 7.92 0.96
N ASN A 199 5.91 7.83 0.71
CA ASN A 199 6.57 6.60 0.23
C ASN A 199 7.44 5.88 1.26
N HIS A 200 7.43 6.31 2.54
CA HIS A 200 8.31 5.73 3.56
C HIS A 200 7.66 5.80 4.94
N THR A 201 8.01 4.85 5.80
CA THR A 201 7.67 4.90 7.23
C THR A 201 8.43 6.06 7.88
N GLY A 202 7.72 7.13 8.22
CA GLY A 202 8.30 8.27 8.94
C GLY A 202 7.26 9.33 9.27
N VAL A 203 7.20 9.71 10.54
CA VAL A 203 6.36 10.80 11.05
C VAL A 203 7.26 11.83 11.72
N ARG A 204 7.13 13.10 11.32
CA ARG A 204 7.81 14.21 11.97
C ARG A 204 6.77 15.06 12.70
N LEU A 205 6.97 15.29 14.00
CA LEU A 205 6.15 16.24 14.74
C LEU A 205 6.60 17.66 14.39
N LEU A 206 5.66 18.54 14.09
CA LEU A 206 5.93 19.93 13.76
C LEU A 206 5.58 20.85 14.93
N THR A 207 6.24 22.00 14.97
CA THR A 207 6.02 23.09 15.93
C THR A 207 5.73 24.39 15.16
N PRO A 208 4.95 25.33 15.73
CA PRO A 208 4.29 25.25 17.05
C PRO A 208 3.08 24.31 17.06
N THR A 209 2.58 24.01 18.26
CA THR A 209 1.25 23.45 18.47
C THR A 209 0.24 24.58 18.58
N PHE A 210 -1.03 24.33 18.23
CA PHE A 210 -2.10 25.32 18.28
C PHE A 210 -3.10 24.98 19.38
N ALA A 211 -3.62 25.98 20.08
CA ALA A 211 -4.79 25.77 20.93
C ALA A 211 -6.03 25.80 20.04
N PHE A 212 -6.88 24.77 20.15
CA PHE A 212 -8.19 24.79 19.52
C PHE A 212 -9.03 25.86 20.21
N ASP A 213 -9.43 26.88 19.46
CA ASP A 213 -10.22 28.02 19.95
C ASP A 213 -11.38 28.41 19.02
N GLY A 214 -11.48 27.77 17.85
CA GLY A 214 -12.49 28.07 16.82
C GLY A 214 -12.14 29.27 15.94
N GLU A 215 -10.96 29.85 16.11
CA GLU A 215 -10.51 31.03 15.36
C GLU A 215 -9.61 30.64 14.17
N THR A 216 -9.18 31.65 13.42
CA THR A 216 -8.20 31.48 12.34
C THR A 216 -6.81 31.86 12.83
N HIS A 217 -5.84 30.97 12.63
CA HIS A 217 -4.42 31.18 12.92
C HIS A 217 -3.63 31.37 11.61
N GLY A 218 -2.72 32.34 11.59
CA GLY A 218 -2.05 32.78 10.38
C GLY A 218 -2.97 33.49 9.38
N SER A 219 -2.40 33.84 8.23
CA SER A 219 -3.12 34.46 7.11
C SER A 219 -2.49 34.11 5.77
N LEU A 220 -3.17 34.44 4.67
CA LEU A 220 -2.65 34.24 3.31
C LEU A 220 -1.34 35.00 3.04
N SER A 221 -1.15 36.16 3.69
CA SER A 221 0.05 36.99 3.54
C SER A 221 1.14 36.67 4.58
N HIS A 222 0.73 36.16 5.75
CA HIS A 222 1.62 35.82 6.85
C HIS A 222 1.19 34.47 7.44
N PRO A 223 1.54 33.35 6.78
CA PRO A 223 1.21 32.03 7.28
C PRO A 223 2.15 31.65 8.45
N GLU A 224 1.62 30.83 9.35
CA GLU A 224 2.35 30.28 10.49
C GLU A 224 3.55 29.47 10.04
N GLN A 225 4.72 29.72 10.64
CA GLN A 225 5.96 29.07 10.24
C GLN A 225 6.12 27.74 10.98
N LEU A 226 5.88 26.63 10.29
CA LEU A 226 6.07 25.31 10.85
C LEU A 226 7.56 24.91 10.80
N LYS A 227 8.00 24.18 11.82
CA LYS A 227 9.36 23.66 11.97
C LYS A 227 9.34 22.24 12.49
N VAL A 228 10.29 21.40 12.07
CA VAL A 228 10.42 20.07 12.66
C VAL A 228 10.80 20.23 14.13
N LYS A 229 10.06 19.57 15.02
CA LYS A 229 10.41 19.54 16.44
C LYS A 229 11.77 18.86 16.58
N GLN A 230 12.76 19.59 17.08
CA GLN A 230 14.04 19.01 17.45
C GLN A 230 13.84 18.21 18.74
N GLU A 231 14.34 16.97 18.76
CA GLU A 231 14.32 16.09 19.94
C GLU A 231 15.28 16.57 21.04
#